data_AF-A0AAE0DM71-F1
#
_entry.id   AF-A0AAE0DM71-F1
#
_cell.length_a   1.000
_cell.length_b   1.000
_cell.length_c   1.000
_cell.angle_alpha   90.00
_cell.angle_beta   90.00
_cell.angle_gamma   90.00
#
_symmetry.space_group_name_H-M   'P 1'
#
loop_
_entity.id
_entity.type
_entity.pdbx_description
1 polymer ?
#
loop_
_entity_poly.entity_id
_entity_poly.type
_entity_poly.pdbx_seq_one_letter_code
_entity_poly.pdbx_strand_id
1 'polypeptide(L)'
;MAFRQLARRLARKPIYQDLTPLRQPPKSKPTPSEKSSISSPTPTDRLAGQIRRVRLFIHAHSVAAEDRINAFMSSVLHQERAFTQTIASLAPPPETHERIMPGALYVLVAAMAGTIISRNRNILLRATVPIAVGIGAAWVVLPVTSRNVGDLIWTYEEKAPVIALNHLRIRGAIEESWKQAKVRGEATKKWSDEMVKESREAVEGWVKKEK
;
A
#
# COMPACT_ATOMS: atom_id res chain seq x y z
N MET A 1 -41.20 60.19 -3.17
CA MET A 1 -39.89 59.88 -3.79
C MET A 1 -39.02 59.06 -2.82
N ALA A 2 -39.33 57.77 -2.57
CA ALA A 2 -38.52 56.97 -1.64
C ALA A 2 -38.45 55.46 -1.93
N PHE A 3 -39.21 54.92 -2.89
CA PHE A 3 -39.21 53.48 -3.18
C PHE A 3 -38.31 53.03 -4.34
N ARG A 4 -37.72 53.97 -5.09
CA ARG A 4 -36.84 53.65 -6.24
C ARG A 4 -35.36 53.41 -5.88
N GLN A 5 -34.96 53.65 -4.63
CA GLN A 5 -33.54 53.53 -4.23
C GLN A 5 -33.17 52.18 -3.59
N LEU A 6 -34.13 51.41 -3.08
CA LEU A 6 -33.84 50.12 -2.42
C LEU A 6 -33.59 48.95 -3.39
N ALA A 7 -34.19 48.98 -4.60
CA ALA A 7 -34.03 47.91 -5.58
C ALA A 7 -32.62 47.85 -6.22
N ARG A 8 -31.80 48.90 -6.08
CA ARG A 8 -30.44 48.93 -6.66
C ARG A 8 -29.38 48.26 -5.79
N ARG A 9 -29.65 47.96 -4.52
CA ARG A 9 -28.67 47.35 -3.60
C ARG A 9 -28.63 45.83 -3.59
N LEU A 10 -29.63 45.15 -4.17
CA LEU A 10 -29.67 43.67 -4.23
C LEU A 10 -29.15 43.08 -5.55
N ALA A 11 -28.87 43.91 -6.55
CA ALA A 11 -28.24 43.48 -7.79
C ALA A 11 -26.71 43.40 -7.67
N ARG A 12 -26.20 42.58 -6.72
CA ARG A 12 -24.80 42.19 -6.74
C ARG A 12 -24.61 41.19 -7.88
N LYS A 13 -23.88 41.62 -8.91
CA LYS A 13 -23.51 40.78 -10.05
C LYS A 13 -22.66 39.58 -9.58
N PRO A 14 -22.89 38.36 -10.08
CA PRO A 14 -22.00 37.23 -9.83
C PRO A 14 -20.62 37.49 -10.45
N ILE A 15 -19.56 37.11 -9.73
CA ILE A 15 -18.14 37.43 -10.02
C ILE A 15 -17.60 36.74 -11.29
N TYR A 16 -18.39 35.92 -11.98
CA TYR A 16 -17.99 35.16 -13.18
C TYR A 16 -18.76 35.55 -14.45
N GLN A 17 -18.73 36.82 -14.85
CA GLN A 17 -19.21 37.27 -16.17
C GLN A 17 -18.34 38.37 -16.80
N ASP A 18 -17.01 38.28 -16.68
CA ASP A 18 -16.11 39.04 -17.53
C ASP A 18 -15.05 38.11 -18.12
N LEU A 19 -15.44 37.40 -19.18
CA LEU A 19 -14.49 36.93 -20.18
C LEU A 19 -14.60 37.90 -21.36
N THR A 20 -13.67 38.83 -21.40
CA THR A 20 -13.35 39.68 -22.54
C THR A 20 -13.34 38.86 -23.83
N PRO A 21 -14.00 39.28 -24.92
CA PRO A 21 -13.80 38.65 -26.21
C PRO A 21 -12.37 38.99 -26.68
N LEU A 22 -11.48 38.00 -26.61
CA LEU A 22 -10.16 38.09 -27.23
C LEU A 22 -10.35 38.31 -28.74
N ARG A 23 -9.99 39.52 -29.17
CA ARG A 23 -9.65 39.99 -30.52
C ARG A 23 -9.61 38.88 -31.59
N GLN A 24 -10.59 38.87 -32.48
CA GLN A 24 -10.56 38.07 -33.71
C GLN A 24 -9.40 38.54 -34.61
N PRO A 25 -8.58 37.64 -35.18
CA PRO A 25 -7.67 37.99 -36.26
C PRO A 25 -8.45 38.36 -37.54
N PRO A 26 -7.89 39.18 -38.45
CA PRO A 26 -8.61 39.72 -39.59
C PRO A 26 -9.09 38.61 -40.55
N LYS A 27 -10.33 38.77 -41.04
CA LYS A 27 -10.95 37.93 -42.09
C LYS A 27 -10.08 37.91 -43.35
N SER A 28 -9.52 36.76 -43.69
CA SER A 28 -8.98 36.45 -45.02
C SER A 28 -10.07 35.82 -45.90
N LYS A 29 -10.03 36.17 -47.20
CA LYS A 29 -10.98 35.79 -48.26
C LYS A 29 -11.15 34.26 -48.43
N PRO A 30 -12.27 33.80 -49.02
CA PRO A 30 -12.50 32.38 -49.29
C PRO A 30 -11.77 31.95 -50.57
N THR A 31 -10.96 30.90 -50.47
CA THR A 31 -10.47 30.09 -51.60
C THR A 31 -10.36 28.63 -51.12
N PRO A 32 -10.52 27.64 -52.00
CA PRO A 32 -11.65 26.71 -52.00
C PRO A 32 -11.34 25.46 -51.18
N SER A 33 -12.41 24.81 -50.72
CA SER A 33 -12.33 23.42 -50.27
C SER A 33 -11.75 22.51 -51.35
N GLU A 34 -11.20 21.40 -50.84
CA GLU A 34 -11.06 20.11 -51.52
C GLU A 34 -9.69 19.82 -52.15
N LYS A 35 -8.91 19.03 -51.40
CA LYS A 35 -8.39 17.75 -51.88
C LYS A 35 -8.05 16.86 -50.68
N SER A 36 -8.91 15.90 -50.44
CA SER A 36 -8.57 14.62 -49.82
C SER A 36 -7.40 14.01 -50.60
N SER A 37 -6.18 14.14 -50.09
CA SER A 37 -5.08 13.26 -50.48
C SER A 37 -4.86 12.28 -49.33
N ILE A 38 -4.91 11.00 -49.68
CA ILE A 38 -4.48 9.89 -48.85
C ILE A 38 -2.97 10.07 -48.68
N SER A 39 -2.57 10.91 -47.71
CA SER A 39 -1.17 11.17 -47.42
C SER A 39 -0.73 10.17 -46.35
N SER A 40 0.25 9.33 -46.69
CA SER A 40 0.88 8.41 -45.76
C SER A 40 1.31 9.18 -44.50
N PRO A 41 0.98 8.70 -43.29
CA PRO A 41 1.16 9.46 -42.06
C PRO A 41 2.62 9.85 -41.90
N THR A 42 2.86 11.15 -41.72
CA THR A 42 4.21 11.65 -41.45
C THR A 42 4.73 11.02 -40.14
N PRO A 43 6.06 10.85 -39.99
CA PRO A 43 6.64 10.28 -38.77
C PRO A 43 6.17 10.97 -37.48
N THR A 44 5.90 12.27 -37.57
CA THR A 44 5.38 13.10 -36.48
C THR A 44 3.93 12.74 -36.10
N ASP A 45 3.06 12.44 -37.07
CA ASP A 45 1.68 12.03 -36.81
C ASP A 45 1.60 10.68 -36.09
N ARG A 46 2.55 9.78 -36.37
CA ARG A 46 2.65 8.48 -35.67
C ARG A 46 3.03 8.66 -34.21
N LEU A 47 3.99 9.54 -33.92
CA LEU A 47 4.40 9.85 -32.55
C LEU A 47 3.28 10.54 -31.77
N ALA A 48 2.58 11.50 -32.38
CA ALA A 48 1.43 12.16 -31.77
C ALA A 48 0.31 11.16 -31.45
N GLY A 49 0.06 10.19 -32.36
CA GLY A 49 -0.88 9.10 -32.13
C GLY A 49 -0.48 8.20 -30.96
N GLN A 50 0.80 7.87 -30.81
CA GLN A 50 1.31 7.07 -29.68
C GLN A 50 1.23 7.81 -28.35
N ILE A 51 1.63 9.08 -28.30
CA ILE A 51 1.53 9.91 -27.09
C ILE A 51 0.07 10.05 -26.64
N ARG A 52 -0.85 10.22 -27.59
CA ARG A 52 -2.28 10.26 -27.30
C ARG A 52 -2.78 8.96 -26.68
N ARG A 53 -2.39 7.80 -27.22
CA ARG A 53 -2.77 6.49 -26.66
C ARG A 53 -2.21 6.28 -25.27
N VAL A 54 -0.93 6.60 -25.06
CA VAL A 54 -0.27 6.47 -23.75
C VAL A 54 -0.97 7.34 -22.71
N ARG A 55 -1.29 8.60 -23.04
CA ARG A 55 -2.03 9.50 -22.13
C ARG A 55 -3.39 8.93 -21.76
N LEU A 56 -4.17 8.47 -22.74
CA LEU A 56 -5.49 7.89 -22.50
C LEU A 56 -5.40 6.60 -21.68
N PHE A 57 -4.39 5.77 -21.93
CA PHE A 57 -4.15 4.54 -21.18
C PHE A 57 -3.82 4.80 -19.70
N ILE A 58 -2.89 5.73 -19.44
CA ILE A 58 -2.52 6.13 -18.08
C ILE A 58 -3.73 6.74 -17.37
N HIS A 59 -4.47 7.63 -18.04
CA HIS A 59 -5.65 8.27 -17.47
C HIS A 59 -6.77 7.25 -17.17
N ALA A 60 -7.00 6.28 -18.06
CA ALA A 60 -7.98 5.23 -17.81
C ALA A 60 -7.58 4.35 -16.61
N HIS A 61 -6.29 4.04 -16.46
CA HIS A 61 -5.80 3.27 -15.33
C HIS A 61 -5.81 4.06 -14.02
N SER A 62 -5.52 5.37 -14.04
CA SER A 62 -5.59 6.22 -12.85
C SER A 62 -7.03 6.36 -12.37
N VAL A 63 -7.97 6.62 -13.29
CA VAL A 63 -9.40 6.70 -12.95
C VAL A 63 -9.93 5.37 -12.44
N ALA A 64 -9.59 4.24 -13.09
CA ALA A 64 -9.99 2.93 -12.60
C ALA A 64 -9.41 2.60 -11.20
N ALA A 65 -8.20 3.08 -10.90
CA ALA A 65 -7.61 2.93 -9.57
C ALA A 65 -8.32 3.83 -8.55
N GLU A 66 -8.59 5.09 -8.89
CA GLU A 66 -9.34 6.04 -8.07
C GLU A 66 -10.74 5.51 -7.75
N ASP A 67 -11.45 4.97 -8.74
CA ASP A 67 -12.79 4.39 -8.57
C ASP A 67 -12.77 3.18 -7.64
N ARG A 68 -11.76 2.31 -7.76
CA ARG A 68 -11.61 1.15 -6.86
C ARG A 68 -11.28 1.58 -5.44
N ILE A 69 -10.40 2.57 -5.28
CA ILE A 69 -10.06 3.11 -3.95
C ILE A 69 -11.27 3.78 -3.34
N ASN A 70 -12.03 4.55 -4.11
CA ASN A 70 -13.22 5.23 -3.64
C ASN A 70 -14.34 4.24 -3.29
N ALA A 71 -14.53 3.18 -4.09
CA ALA A 71 -15.48 2.11 -3.80
C ALA A 71 -15.06 1.29 -2.57
N PHE A 72 -13.77 1.03 -2.41
CA PHE A 72 -13.24 0.38 -1.22
C PHE A 72 -13.43 1.28 0.01
N MET A 73 -13.07 2.56 -0.08
CA MET A 73 -13.23 3.53 1.00
C MET A 73 -14.71 3.68 1.36
N SER A 74 -15.62 3.78 0.38
CA SER A 74 -17.06 3.86 0.67
C SER A 74 -17.58 2.59 1.32
N SER A 75 -17.10 1.42 0.91
CA SER A 75 -17.41 0.14 1.55
C SER A 75 -16.86 0.07 2.97
N VAL A 76 -15.63 0.53 3.19
CA VAL A 76 -14.99 0.58 4.51
C VAL A 76 -15.71 1.58 5.41
N LEU A 77 -16.02 2.79 4.95
CA LEU A 77 -16.76 3.81 5.71
C LEU A 77 -18.20 3.35 6.02
N HIS A 78 -18.82 2.59 5.11
CA HIS A 78 -20.12 1.96 5.36
C HIS A 78 -20.01 0.87 6.42
N GLN A 79 -18.93 0.08 6.38
CA GLN A 79 -18.58 -0.91 7.41
C GLN A 79 -18.07 -0.26 8.72
N GLU A 80 -17.53 0.96 8.69
CA GLU A 80 -16.94 1.65 9.85
C GLU A 80 -17.98 1.94 10.92
N ARG A 81 -19.26 2.06 10.57
CA ARG A 81 -20.32 2.18 11.58
C ARG A 81 -20.49 0.89 12.39
N ALA A 82 -20.34 -0.26 11.74
CA ALA A 82 -20.35 -1.57 12.39
C ALA A 82 -19.02 -1.88 13.08
N PHE A 83 -17.88 -1.45 12.50
CA PHE A 83 -16.55 -1.57 13.12
C PHE A 83 -16.35 -0.60 14.29
N THR A 84 -16.95 0.57 14.31
CA THR A 84 -16.87 1.49 15.47
C THR A 84 -17.64 0.91 16.64
N GLN A 85 -18.80 0.30 16.41
CA GLN A 85 -19.53 -0.46 17.45
C GLN A 85 -18.77 -1.74 17.85
N THR A 86 -18.12 -2.42 16.90
CA THR A 86 -17.36 -3.65 17.16
C THR A 86 -16.01 -3.37 17.83
N ILE A 87 -15.28 -2.30 17.48
CA ILE A 87 -14.05 -1.82 18.11
C ILE A 87 -14.37 -1.18 19.46
N ALA A 88 -15.49 -0.49 19.61
CA ALA A 88 -15.98 -0.08 20.94
C ALA A 88 -16.31 -1.31 21.81
N SER A 89 -16.73 -2.43 21.21
CA SER A 89 -16.95 -3.69 21.94
C SER A 89 -15.69 -4.59 22.08
N LEU A 90 -14.65 -4.37 21.26
CA LEU A 90 -13.35 -5.07 21.29
C LEU A 90 -12.26 -4.22 21.98
N ALA A 91 -12.58 -3.00 22.41
CA ALA A 91 -11.73 -2.21 23.28
C ALA A 91 -11.49 -3.03 24.55
N PRO A 92 -10.25 -3.46 24.82
CA PRO A 92 -9.96 -4.22 26.02
C PRO A 92 -10.38 -3.40 27.23
N PRO A 93 -10.93 -4.02 28.29
CA PRO A 93 -11.11 -3.36 29.57
C PRO A 93 -9.79 -2.67 29.98
N PRO A 94 -9.86 -1.45 30.54
CA PRO A 94 -8.71 -0.59 30.85
C PRO A 94 -7.68 -1.20 31.84
N GLU A 95 -7.97 -2.38 32.36
CA GLU A 95 -7.12 -3.22 33.20
C GLU A 95 -5.90 -3.79 32.44
N THR A 96 -6.06 -4.03 31.13
CA THR A 96 -5.00 -4.59 30.30
C THR A 96 -4.07 -3.46 29.89
N HIS A 97 -2.87 -3.40 30.45
CA HIS A 97 -1.84 -2.36 30.23
C HIS A 97 -1.32 -2.27 28.76
N GLU A 98 -2.08 -2.70 27.75
CA GLU A 98 -1.78 -2.56 26.33
C GLU A 98 -2.17 -1.15 25.85
N ARG A 99 -1.20 -0.24 25.81
CA ARG A 99 -1.40 1.06 25.18
C ARG A 99 -1.31 0.90 23.66
N ILE A 100 -2.48 0.85 23.00
CA ILE A 100 -2.59 0.71 21.54
C ILE A 100 -1.85 1.82 20.79
N MET A 101 -1.82 3.05 21.32
CA MET A 101 -1.16 4.19 20.67
C MET A 101 0.37 4.04 20.49
N PRO A 102 1.17 3.77 21.55
CA PRO A 102 2.59 3.48 21.36
C PRO A 102 2.84 2.11 20.70
N GLY A 103 2.00 1.10 20.98
CA GLY A 103 2.14 -0.22 20.38
C GLY A 103 2.01 -0.22 18.86
N ALA A 104 0.99 0.46 18.33
CA ALA A 104 0.78 0.60 16.89
C ALA A 104 1.93 1.36 16.21
N LEU A 105 2.50 2.36 16.89
CA LEU A 105 3.68 3.07 16.39
C LEU A 105 4.90 2.14 16.28
N TYR A 106 5.15 1.27 17.27
CA TYR A 106 6.23 0.29 17.19
C TYR A 106 6.04 -0.71 16.06
N VAL A 107 4.82 -1.14 15.81
CA VAL A 107 4.48 -2.00 14.66
C VAL A 107 4.78 -1.30 13.35
N LEU A 108 4.42 -0.02 13.24
CA LEU A 108 4.65 0.79 12.03
C LEU A 108 6.15 1.02 11.81
N VAL A 109 6.90 1.33 12.87
CA VAL A 109 8.37 1.44 12.84
C VAL A 109 9.02 0.13 12.43
N ALA A 110 8.57 -1.01 12.98
CA ALA A 110 9.09 -2.32 12.61
C ALA A 110 8.81 -2.63 11.12
N ALA A 111 7.60 -2.37 10.63
CA ALA A 111 7.27 -2.52 9.22
C ALA A 111 8.17 -1.64 8.33
N MET A 112 8.39 -0.38 8.73
CA MET A 112 9.28 0.55 8.04
C MET A 112 10.74 0.04 8.06
N ALA A 113 11.22 -0.55 9.15
CA ALA A 113 12.52 -1.21 9.20
C ALA A 113 12.58 -2.40 8.22
N GLY A 114 11.49 -3.15 8.05
CA GLY A 114 11.36 -4.18 7.01
C GLY A 114 11.55 -3.64 5.58
N THR A 115 11.15 -2.39 5.30
CA THR A 115 11.38 -1.74 4.00
C THR A 115 12.87 -1.49 3.74
N ILE A 116 13.62 -1.17 4.80
CA ILE A 116 15.07 -0.93 4.72
C ILE A 116 15.77 -2.25 4.43
N ILE A 117 15.39 -3.33 5.12
CA ILE A 117 15.97 -4.67 4.94
C ILE A 117 15.70 -5.22 3.53
N SER A 118 14.50 -4.99 2.99
CA SER A 118 14.12 -5.46 1.66
C SER A 118 14.51 -4.52 0.52
N ARG A 119 15.19 -3.40 0.80
CA ARG A 119 15.50 -2.33 -0.17
C ARG A 119 16.25 -2.81 -1.42
N ASN A 120 17.15 -3.78 -1.28
CA ASN A 120 17.97 -4.32 -2.37
C ASN A 120 17.55 -5.74 -2.80
N ARG A 121 16.28 -6.07 -2.64
CA ARG A 121 15.71 -7.38 -3.01
C ARG A 121 14.62 -7.20 -4.07
N ASN A 122 14.22 -8.32 -4.64
CA ASN A 122 13.22 -8.37 -5.71
C ASN A 122 11.94 -7.59 -5.34
N ILE A 123 11.23 -7.03 -6.32
CA ILE A 123 10.06 -6.16 -6.08
C ILE A 123 8.97 -6.82 -5.20
N LEU A 124 8.83 -8.15 -5.33
CA LEU A 124 7.94 -8.95 -4.49
C LEU A 124 8.35 -8.91 -3.02
N LEU A 125 9.64 -9.12 -2.72
CA LEU A 125 10.16 -9.07 -1.35
C LEU A 125 10.06 -7.66 -0.77
N ARG A 126 10.25 -6.63 -1.59
CA ARG A 126 10.10 -5.23 -1.17
C ARG A 126 8.67 -4.89 -0.74
N ALA A 127 7.67 -5.56 -1.31
CA ALA A 127 6.27 -5.39 -0.93
C ALA A 127 5.88 -6.30 0.24
N THR A 128 6.32 -7.56 0.26
CA THR A 128 5.85 -8.55 1.25
C THR A 128 6.59 -8.48 2.58
N VAL A 129 7.89 -8.18 2.59
CA VAL A 129 8.70 -8.16 3.82
C VAL A 129 8.22 -7.10 4.83
N PRO A 130 7.94 -5.84 4.44
CA PRO A 130 7.41 -4.85 5.38
C PRO A 130 6.08 -5.29 6.00
N ILE A 131 5.21 -5.92 5.21
CA ILE A 131 3.91 -6.42 5.67
C ILE A 131 4.11 -7.57 6.67
N ALA A 132 4.97 -8.55 6.32
CA ALA A 132 5.26 -9.68 7.20
C ALA A 132 5.88 -9.23 8.53
N VAL A 133 6.82 -8.28 8.49
CA VAL A 133 7.45 -7.71 9.68
C VAL A 133 6.43 -6.93 10.51
N GLY A 134 5.54 -6.15 9.88
CA GLY A 134 4.45 -5.46 10.56
C GLY A 134 3.49 -6.42 11.28
N ILE A 135 3.06 -7.49 10.61
CA ILE A 135 2.18 -8.50 11.22
C ILE A 135 2.90 -9.22 12.37
N GLY A 136 4.17 -9.58 12.20
CA GLY A 136 4.97 -10.18 13.26
C GLY A 136 5.14 -9.26 14.46
N ALA A 137 5.42 -7.98 14.21
CA ALA A 137 5.52 -6.97 15.27
C ALA A 137 4.18 -6.76 15.98
N ALA A 138 3.04 -6.80 15.27
CA ALA A 138 1.73 -6.71 15.88
C ALA A 138 1.48 -7.86 16.86
N TRP A 139 1.88 -9.08 16.51
CA TRP A 139 1.79 -10.24 17.40
C TRP A 139 2.68 -10.14 18.64
N VAL A 140 3.86 -9.52 18.52
CA VAL A 140 4.81 -9.39 19.63
C VAL A 140 4.46 -8.21 20.55
N VAL A 141 4.09 -7.08 19.98
CA VAL A 141 3.85 -5.82 20.70
C VAL A 141 2.40 -5.72 21.20
N LEU A 142 1.45 -6.30 20.48
CA LEU A 142 0.01 -6.25 20.76
C LEU A 142 -0.60 -7.67 20.68
N PRO A 143 -0.20 -8.59 21.58
CA PRO A 143 -0.58 -10.00 21.50
C PRO A 143 -2.08 -10.22 21.72
N VAL A 144 -2.74 -9.49 22.63
CA VAL A 144 -4.18 -9.67 22.90
C VAL A 144 -5.01 -9.12 21.73
N THR A 145 -4.67 -7.93 21.24
CA THR A 145 -5.34 -7.33 20.07
C THR A 145 -5.20 -8.23 18.82
N SER A 146 -4.01 -8.77 18.58
CA SER A 146 -3.74 -9.64 17.42
C SER A 146 -4.55 -10.95 17.48
N ARG A 147 -4.72 -11.53 18.67
CA ARG A 147 -5.56 -12.74 18.86
C ARG A 147 -7.04 -12.45 18.62
N ASN A 148 -7.56 -11.36 19.17
CA ASN A 148 -8.96 -10.98 18.99
C ASN A 148 -9.32 -10.71 17.53
N VAL A 149 -8.43 -10.04 16.79
CA VAL A 149 -8.60 -9.83 15.35
C VAL A 149 -8.51 -11.15 14.58
N GLY A 150 -7.60 -12.04 14.98
CA GLY A 150 -7.49 -13.39 14.42
C GLY A 150 -8.75 -14.24 14.61
N ASP A 151 -9.37 -14.16 15.78
CA ASP A 151 -10.61 -14.87 16.09
C ASP A 151 -11.78 -14.28 15.29
N LEU A 152 -11.83 -12.96 15.10
CA LEU A 152 -12.84 -12.34 14.23
C LEU A 152 -12.67 -12.76 12.77
N ILE A 153 -11.43 -12.77 12.27
CA ILE A 153 -11.12 -13.28 10.93
C ILE A 153 -11.60 -14.74 10.81
N TRP A 154 -11.33 -15.56 11.82
CA TRP A 154 -11.76 -16.96 11.86
C TRP A 154 -13.29 -17.11 11.80
N THR A 155 -14.06 -16.32 12.54
CA THR A 155 -15.53 -16.36 12.50
C THR A 155 -16.11 -15.93 11.14
N TYR A 156 -15.42 -15.04 10.42
CA TYR A 156 -15.77 -14.67 9.05
C TYR A 156 -15.38 -15.75 8.04
N GLU A 157 -14.23 -16.38 8.28
CA GLU A 157 -13.64 -17.42 7.45
C GLU A 157 -14.41 -18.75 7.56
N GLU A 158 -14.99 -19.07 8.72
CA GLU A 158 -15.84 -20.25 8.94
C GLU A 158 -17.11 -20.23 8.07
N LYS A 159 -17.58 -19.04 7.67
CA LYS A 159 -18.69 -18.89 6.71
C LYS A 159 -18.29 -19.22 5.28
N ALA A 160 -16.99 -19.36 5.00
CA ALA A 160 -16.44 -19.66 3.68
C ALA A 160 -15.57 -20.93 3.74
N PRO A 161 -16.13 -22.13 3.46
CA PRO A 161 -15.47 -23.42 3.74
C PRO A 161 -14.14 -23.63 2.99
N VAL A 162 -13.95 -22.97 1.85
CA VAL A 162 -12.70 -23.02 1.07
C VAL A 162 -11.55 -22.29 1.77
N ILE A 163 -11.85 -21.23 2.50
CA ILE A 163 -10.86 -20.37 3.14
C ILE A 163 -10.42 -21.01 4.47
N ALA A 164 -11.38 -21.54 5.25
CA ALA A 164 -11.10 -22.28 6.50
C ALA A 164 -10.15 -23.47 6.31
N LEU A 165 -10.30 -24.24 5.22
CA LEU A 165 -9.39 -25.36 4.90
C LEU A 165 -7.96 -24.87 4.60
N ASN A 166 -7.84 -23.75 3.88
CA ASN A 166 -6.53 -23.17 3.57
C ASN A 166 -5.86 -22.60 4.83
N HIS A 167 -6.60 -22.02 5.76
CA HIS A 167 -6.05 -21.54 7.03
C HIS A 167 -5.46 -22.67 7.88
N LEU A 168 -6.14 -23.82 7.97
CA LEU A 168 -5.61 -24.99 8.67
C LEU A 168 -4.32 -25.51 8.02
N ARG A 169 -4.26 -25.54 6.69
CA ARG A 169 -3.04 -25.92 5.95
C ARG A 169 -1.90 -24.92 6.18
N ILE A 170 -2.20 -23.62 6.19
CA ILE A 170 -1.21 -22.58 6.47
C ILE A 170 -0.69 -22.70 7.90
N ARG A 171 -1.57 -22.95 8.89
CA ARG A 171 -1.16 -23.18 10.28
C ARG A 171 -0.23 -24.39 10.41
N GLY A 172 -0.59 -25.52 9.80
CA GLY A 172 0.26 -26.71 9.78
C GLY A 172 1.64 -26.42 9.15
N ALA A 173 1.66 -25.73 8.01
CA ALA A 173 2.91 -25.35 7.34
C ALA A 173 3.78 -24.41 8.20
N ILE A 174 3.19 -23.48 8.94
CA ILE A 174 3.91 -22.58 9.85
C ILE A 174 4.49 -23.39 11.02
N GLU A 175 3.72 -24.30 11.61
CA GLU A 175 4.18 -25.10 12.74
C GLU A 175 5.33 -26.04 12.34
N GLU A 176 5.23 -26.68 11.18
CA GLU A 176 6.29 -27.50 10.61
C GLU A 176 7.54 -26.66 10.31
N SER A 177 7.35 -25.47 9.71
CA SER A 177 8.46 -24.54 9.44
C SER A 177 9.15 -24.10 10.73
N TRP A 178 8.39 -23.86 11.80
CA TRP A 178 8.94 -23.50 13.10
C TRP A 178 9.75 -24.64 13.73
N LYS A 179 9.23 -25.87 13.68
CA LYS A 179 9.96 -27.08 14.14
C LYS A 179 11.26 -27.24 13.37
N GLN A 180 11.22 -27.11 12.04
CA GLN A 180 12.41 -27.18 11.19
C GLN A 180 13.40 -26.05 11.49
N ALA A 181 12.93 -24.83 11.70
CA ALA A 181 13.77 -23.69 12.04
C ALA A 181 14.51 -23.90 13.37
N LYS A 182 13.83 -24.44 14.40
CA LYS A 182 14.46 -24.75 15.70
C LYS A 182 15.57 -25.79 15.54
N VAL A 183 15.29 -26.89 14.83
CA VAL A 183 16.28 -27.95 14.57
C VAL A 183 17.48 -27.41 13.79
N ARG A 184 17.25 -26.58 12.76
CA ARG A 184 18.33 -25.95 11.97
C ARG A 184 19.13 -24.94 12.79
N GLY A 185 18.49 -24.19 13.68
CA GLY A 185 19.18 -23.23 14.56
C GLY A 185 20.12 -23.90 15.56
N GLU A 186 19.71 -25.04 16.13
CA GLU A 186 20.58 -25.84 16.98
C GLU A 186 21.79 -26.39 16.21
N ALA A 187 21.61 -26.80 14.95
CA ALA A 187 22.70 -27.22 14.09
C ALA A 187 23.66 -26.06 13.75
N THR A 188 23.16 -24.84 13.48
CA THR A 188 23.99 -23.66 13.20
C THR A 188 24.85 -23.25 14.40
N LYS A 189 24.31 -23.32 15.63
CA LYS A 189 25.10 -23.05 16.84
C LYS A 189 26.28 -24.01 16.96
N LYS A 190 26.03 -25.31 16.82
CA LYS A 190 27.07 -26.34 16.86
C LYS A 190 28.14 -26.12 15.79
N TRP A 191 27.72 -25.79 14.56
CA TRP A 191 28.66 -25.49 13.47
C TRP A 191 29.51 -24.25 13.78
N SER A 192 28.92 -23.19 14.33
CA SER A 192 29.68 -22.00 14.75
C SER A 192 30.70 -22.32 15.83
N ASP A 193 30.32 -23.13 16.84
CA ASP A 193 31.23 -23.54 17.92
C ASP A 193 32.39 -24.39 17.37
N GLU A 194 32.11 -25.28 16.41
CA GLU A 194 33.10 -26.12 15.73
C GLU A 194 34.07 -25.27 14.89
N MET A 195 33.58 -24.30 14.12
CA MET A 195 34.43 -23.39 13.35
C MET A 195 35.33 -22.53 14.24
N VAL A 196 34.81 -22.04 15.38
CA VAL A 196 35.62 -21.29 16.35
C VAL A 196 36.73 -22.17 16.93
N LYS A 197 36.41 -23.44 17.24
CA LYS A 197 37.38 -24.41 17.76
C LYS A 197 38.45 -24.75 16.72
N GLU A 198 38.06 -25.05 15.48
CA GLU A 198 38.98 -25.33 14.37
C GLU A 198 39.90 -24.13 14.07
N SER A 199 39.33 -22.93 14.05
CA SER A 199 40.10 -21.69 13.87
C SER A 199 41.14 -21.52 14.98
N ARG A 200 40.77 -21.81 16.23
CA ARG A 200 41.68 -21.73 17.37
C ARG A 200 42.80 -22.77 17.27
N GLU A 201 42.47 -24.01 16.94
CA GLU A 201 43.46 -25.09 16.79
C GLU A 201 44.44 -24.81 15.64
N ALA A 202 43.97 -24.25 14.53
CA ALA A 202 44.82 -23.83 13.41
C ALA A 202 45.84 -22.74 13.81
N VAL A 203 45.40 -21.75 14.60
CA VAL A 203 46.30 -20.69 15.13
C VAL A 203 47.30 -21.27 16.13
N GLU A 204 46.86 -22.13 17.04
CA GLU A 204 47.75 -22.79 18.01
C GLU A 204 48.78 -23.71 17.32
N GLY A 205 48.39 -24.39 16.25
CA GLY A 205 49.26 -25.23 15.42
C GLY A 205 50.34 -24.42 14.68
N TRP A 206 49.99 -23.23 14.19
CA TRP A 206 50.94 -22.31 13.57
C TRP A 206 51.99 -21.80 14.56
N VAL A 207 51.57 -21.34 15.73
CA VAL A 207 52.48 -20.80 16.77
C VAL A 207 53.46 -21.87 17.27
N LYS A 208 53.04 -23.14 17.35
CA LYS A 208 53.91 -24.26 17.76
C LYS A 208 54.96 -24.64 16.72
N LYS A 209 54.76 -24.28 15.45
CA LYS A 209 55.67 -24.64 14.34
C LYS A 209 56.79 -23.60 14.12
N GLU A 210 56.63 -22.39 14.66
CA GLU A 210 57.62 -21.30 14.58
C GLU A 210 58.61 -21.25 15.76
N LYS A 211 58.42 -22.09 16.80
CA LYS A 211 59.37 -22.28 17.91
C LYS A 211 60.17 -23.55 17.75
#